data_AF-A0A9P7TYD4-F1
#
_entry.id   AF-A0A9P7TYD4-F1
#
_cell.length_a   1.000
_cell.length_b   1.000
_cell.length_c   1.000
_cell.angle_alpha   90.00
_cell.angle_beta   90.00
_cell.angle_gamma   90.00
#
_symmetry.space_group_name_H-M   'P 1'
#
loop_
_entity.id
_entity.type
_entity.pdbx_description
1 polymer ?
#
loop_
_entity_poly.entity_id
_entity_poly.type
_entity_poly.pdbx_seq_one_letter_code
_entity_poly.pdbx_strand_id
1 'polypeptide(L)'
;MSGLIVSALRGSSLLWTLLITALIGNVIASNINASSSASAAVNFTMFVAVLSWIVHLYGLAAVLVSSLSSGMILLPMDILITLFTFIDAIVLAAKLRAPNCSNIDPFSLPASWVGYGSDDNEKRCREIQASTAFMWFLFASSAVVLLFSAKDARGGLGGSTRSGRPNMSQVGV
;
A
#
# COMPACT_ATOMS: atom_id res chain seq x y z
N MET A 1 -11.25 -9.78 18.88
CA MET A 1 -10.00 -9.01 18.93
C MET A 1 -9.37 -8.78 17.56
N SER A 2 -9.32 -9.74 16.63
CA SER A 2 -8.75 -9.51 15.28
C SER A 2 -9.43 -8.41 14.45
N GLY A 3 -10.75 -8.21 14.56
CA GLY A 3 -11.47 -7.22 13.75
C GLY A 3 -10.99 -5.78 13.94
N LEU A 4 -10.84 -5.33 15.20
CA LEU A 4 -10.33 -3.98 15.51
C LEU A 4 -8.89 -3.77 15.01
N ILE A 5 -8.05 -4.82 15.11
CA ILE A 5 -6.67 -4.77 14.63
C ILE A 5 -6.65 -4.63 13.11
N VAL A 6 -7.46 -5.40 12.38
CA VAL A 6 -7.56 -5.30 10.91
C VAL A 6 -8.12 -3.95 10.47
N SER A 7 -9.12 -3.42 11.16
CA SER A 7 -9.65 -2.07 10.91
C SER A 7 -8.59 -0.99 11.11
N ALA A 8 -7.82 -1.05 12.21
CA ALA A 8 -6.75 -0.11 12.48
C ALA A 8 -5.63 -0.21 11.43
N LEU A 9 -5.26 -1.42 11.03
CA LEU A 9 -4.27 -1.65 9.97
C LEU A 9 -4.74 -1.09 8.63
N ARG A 10 -5.99 -1.35 8.20
CA ARG A 10 -6.54 -0.79 6.96
C ARG A 10 -6.63 0.74 7.03
N GLY A 11 -6.99 1.31 8.19
CA GLY A 11 -6.97 2.76 8.42
C GLY A 11 -5.56 3.34 8.30
N SER A 12 -4.55 2.69 8.88
CA SER A 12 -3.16 3.10 8.74
C SER A 12 -2.66 3.00 7.28
N SER A 13 -3.04 1.94 6.56
CA SER A 13 -2.73 1.82 5.13
C SER A 13 -3.35 2.94 4.30
N LEU A 14 -4.58 3.36 4.61
CA LEU A 14 -5.21 4.51 3.94
C LEU A 14 -4.46 5.82 4.23
N LEU A 15 -3.99 6.01 5.47
CA LEU A 15 -3.16 7.17 5.81
C LEU A 15 -1.86 7.20 5.00
N TRP A 16 -1.13 6.08 4.94
CA TRP A 16 0.09 5.99 4.12
C TRP A 16 -0.19 6.21 2.64
N THR A 17 -1.27 5.62 2.13
CA THR A 17 -1.71 5.79 0.74
C THR A 17 -2.01 7.26 0.44
N LEU A 18 -2.69 7.97 1.32
CA LEU A 18 -2.97 9.41 1.18
C LEU A 18 -1.68 10.22 1.13
N LEU A 19 -0.75 9.98 2.07
CA LEU A 19 0.53 10.69 2.10
C LEU A 19 1.32 10.45 0.82
N ILE A 20 1.47 9.19 0.38
CA ILE A 20 2.16 8.85 -0.87
C ILE A 20 1.49 9.56 -2.06
N THR A 21 0.16 9.52 -2.16
CA THR A 21 -0.58 10.17 -3.26
C THR A 21 -0.32 11.68 -3.29
N ALA A 22 -0.31 12.34 -2.13
CA ALA A 22 -0.08 13.77 -2.03
C ALA A 22 1.36 14.15 -2.43
N LEU A 23 2.36 13.45 -1.90
CA LEU A 23 3.78 13.75 -2.18
C LEU A 23 4.13 13.43 -3.65
N ILE A 24 3.74 12.27 -4.14
CA ILE A 24 4.01 11.85 -5.51
C ILE A 24 3.24 12.72 -6.51
N GLY A 25 2.01 13.10 -6.19
CA GLY A 25 1.25 14.08 -6.97
C GLY A 25 1.98 15.42 -7.08
N ASN A 26 2.59 15.90 -5.98
CA ASN A 26 3.40 17.12 -6.02
C ASN A 26 4.67 16.95 -6.89
N VAL A 27 5.36 15.82 -6.79
CA VAL A 27 6.54 15.50 -7.62
C VAL A 27 6.18 15.46 -9.12
N ILE A 28 4.99 14.98 -9.47
CA ILE A 28 4.49 14.99 -10.85
C ILE A 28 4.19 16.42 -11.30
N ALA A 29 3.54 17.23 -10.46
CA ALA A 29 3.21 18.61 -10.77
C ALA A 29 4.45 19.51 -10.93
N SER A 30 5.51 19.24 -10.18
CA SER A 30 6.77 20.01 -10.22
C SER A 30 7.80 19.41 -11.19
N ASN A 31 7.38 18.54 -12.11
CA ASN A 31 8.27 17.85 -13.04
C ASN A 31 8.64 18.74 -14.23
N ILE A 32 9.94 19.01 -14.37
CA ILE A 32 10.53 19.77 -15.48
C ILE A 32 11.59 18.90 -16.15
N ASN A 33 11.21 18.29 -17.28
CA ASN A 33 12.10 17.46 -18.11
C ASN A 33 12.89 16.38 -17.33
N ALA A 34 12.28 15.77 -16.31
CA ALA A 34 12.92 14.65 -15.62
C ALA A 34 13.19 13.49 -16.59
N SER A 35 14.30 12.78 -16.35
CA SER A 35 14.68 11.61 -17.15
C SER A 35 13.51 10.63 -17.30
N SER A 36 13.38 10.02 -18.48
CA SER A 36 12.35 9.00 -18.74
C SER A 36 12.32 7.89 -17.69
N SER A 37 13.49 7.50 -17.19
CA SER A 37 13.61 6.48 -16.15
C SER A 37 13.10 6.93 -14.77
N ALA A 38 13.26 8.22 -14.45
CA ALA A 38 12.73 8.82 -13.22
C ALA A 38 11.21 8.96 -13.30
N SER A 39 10.72 9.49 -14.42
CA SER A 39 9.29 9.65 -14.70
C SER A 39 8.55 8.31 -14.70
N ALA A 40 9.14 7.24 -15.24
CA ALA A 40 8.57 5.91 -15.21
C ALA A 40 8.40 5.36 -13.78
N ALA A 41 9.39 5.58 -12.90
CA ALA A 41 9.30 5.16 -11.50
C ALA A 41 8.17 5.91 -10.77
N VAL A 42 8.13 7.24 -10.90
CA VAL A 42 7.09 8.08 -10.28
C VAL A 42 5.68 7.71 -10.79
N ASN A 43 5.53 7.44 -12.08
CA ASN A 43 4.26 7.01 -12.67
C ASN A 43 3.82 5.63 -12.15
N PHE A 44 4.76 4.69 -12.01
CA PHE A 44 4.48 3.39 -11.41
C PHE A 44 4.03 3.54 -9.95
N THR A 45 4.70 4.39 -9.18
CA THR A 45 4.30 4.70 -7.80
C THR A 45 2.89 5.27 -7.72
N MET A 46 2.52 6.18 -8.62
CA MET A 46 1.16 6.71 -8.67
C MET A 46 0.12 5.63 -9.02
N PHE A 47 0.44 4.71 -9.95
CA PHE A 47 -0.40 3.56 -10.24
C PHE A 47 -0.62 2.68 -9.00
N VAL A 48 0.45 2.36 -8.26
CA VAL A 48 0.36 1.57 -7.03
C VAL A 48 -0.45 2.30 -5.96
N ALA A 49 -0.31 3.62 -5.82
CA ALA A 49 -1.09 4.43 -4.89
C ALA A 49 -2.60 4.38 -5.20
N VAL A 50 -2.98 4.50 -6.48
CA VAL A 50 -4.39 4.38 -6.90
C VAL A 50 -4.94 2.97 -6.63
N LEU A 51 -4.16 1.93 -6.91
CA LEU A 51 -4.55 0.55 -6.62
C LEU A 51 -4.71 0.32 -5.11
N SER A 52 -3.83 0.93 -4.29
CA SER A 52 -3.89 0.92 -2.83
C SER A 52 -5.20 1.53 -2.31
N TRP A 53 -5.62 2.66 -2.88
CA TRP A 53 -6.90 3.28 -2.55
C TRP A 53 -8.07 2.33 -2.77
N ILE A 54 -8.13 1.71 -3.95
CA ILE A 54 -9.22 0.79 -4.30
C ILE A 54 -9.27 -0.38 -3.33
N VAL A 55 -8.13 -1.04 -3.10
CA VAL A 55 -8.07 -2.25 -2.26
C VAL A 55 -8.34 -1.93 -0.79
N HIS A 56 -7.76 -0.86 -0.26
CA HIS A 56 -7.94 -0.52 1.16
C HIS A 56 -9.31 0.06 1.46
N LEU A 57 -9.91 0.87 0.58
CA LEU A 57 -11.30 1.34 0.74
C LEU A 57 -12.29 0.17 0.62
N TYR A 58 -12.10 -0.71 -0.35
CA TYR A 58 -12.93 -1.92 -0.49
C TYR A 58 -12.82 -2.81 0.75
N GLY A 59 -11.59 -3.06 1.22
CA GLY A 59 -11.34 -3.83 2.42
C GLY A 59 -11.93 -3.21 3.69
N LEU A 60 -11.95 -1.88 3.79
CA LEU A 60 -12.59 -1.17 4.90
C LEU A 60 -14.12 -1.29 4.83
N ALA A 61 -14.71 -1.11 3.64
CA ALA A 61 -16.15 -1.28 3.43
C ALA A 61 -16.60 -2.72 3.75
N ALA A 62 -15.79 -3.72 3.40
CA ALA A 62 -16.04 -5.12 3.72
C ALA A 62 -16.03 -5.43 5.23
N VAL A 63 -15.39 -4.61 6.06
CA VAL A 63 -15.50 -4.73 7.53
C VAL A 63 -16.84 -4.22 8.04
N LEU A 64 -17.37 -3.16 7.42
CA LEU A 64 -18.65 -2.55 7.81
C LEU A 64 -19.85 -3.34 7.29
N VAL A 65 -19.69 -3.98 6.13
CA VAL A 65 -20.76 -4.67 5.41
C VAL A 65 -20.38 -6.13 5.17
N SER A 66 -20.98 -7.03 5.94
CA SER A 66 -20.70 -8.47 5.89
C SER A 66 -20.98 -9.13 4.54
N SER A 67 -21.84 -8.54 3.68
CA SER A 67 -22.08 -9.07 2.33
C SER A 67 -20.90 -8.86 1.37
N LEU A 68 -20.05 -7.88 1.67
CA LEU A 68 -18.84 -7.56 0.90
C LEU A 68 -17.62 -8.34 1.40
N SER A 69 -17.70 -9.04 2.53
CA SER A 69 -16.58 -9.77 3.14
C SER A 69 -16.29 -11.13 2.48
N SER A 70 -16.50 -11.24 1.16
CA SER A 70 -16.19 -12.47 0.43
C SER A 70 -14.68 -12.67 0.35
N GLY A 71 -14.17 -13.65 1.09
CA GLY A 71 -12.74 -13.99 1.12
C GLY A 71 -12.14 -14.32 -0.25
N MET A 72 -12.98 -14.76 -1.20
CA MET A 72 -12.58 -15.03 -2.58
C MET A 72 -12.16 -13.77 -3.35
N ILE A 73 -12.65 -12.60 -2.94
CA ILE A 73 -12.31 -11.30 -3.57
C ILE A 73 -11.23 -10.59 -2.75
N LEU A 74 -11.36 -10.56 -1.42
CA LEU A 74 -10.41 -9.83 -0.57
C LEU A 74 -9.01 -10.44 -0.58
N LEU A 75 -8.90 -11.77 -0.55
CA LEU A 75 -7.59 -12.44 -0.52
C LEU A 75 -6.73 -12.10 -1.75
N PRO A 76 -7.19 -12.29 -3.00
CA PRO A 76 -6.37 -11.93 -4.17
C PRO A 76 -6.09 -10.44 -4.24
N MET A 77 -7.01 -9.56 -3.81
CA MET A 77 -6.75 -8.13 -3.73
C MET A 77 -5.65 -7.79 -2.71
N ASP A 78 -5.69 -8.39 -1.52
CA ASP A 78 -4.67 -8.19 -0.48
C ASP A 78 -3.30 -8.76 -0.93
N ILE A 79 -3.28 -9.86 -1.69
CA ILE A 79 -2.05 -10.40 -2.31
C ILE A 79 -1.49 -9.41 -3.34
N LEU A 80 -2.35 -8.96 -4.26
CA LEU A 80 -1.97 -8.09 -5.36
C LEU A 80 -1.39 -6.77 -4.84
N ILE A 81 -2.04 -6.15 -3.85
CA ILE A 81 -1.56 -4.89 -3.29
C ILE A 81 -0.24 -5.06 -2.53
N THR A 82 -0.08 -6.15 -1.78
CA THR A 82 1.16 -6.43 -1.05
C THR A 82 2.32 -6.62 -2.02
N LEU A 83 2.09 -7.31 -3.14
CA LEU A 83 3.10 -7.52 -4.17
C LEU A 83 3.50 -6.21 -4.87
N PHE A 84 2.53 -5.39 -5.27
CA PHE A 84 2.84 -4.13 -5.97
C PHE A 84 3.52 -3.11 -5.06
N THR A 85 3.06 -2.96 -3.82
CA THR A 85 3.69 -2.06 -2.84
C THR A 85 5.12 -2.48 -2.51
N PHE A 86 5.39 -3.79 -2.44
CA PHE A 86 6.74 -4.30 -2.26
C PHE A 86 7.68 -3.96 -3.43
N ILE A 87 7.22 -4.21 -4.65
CA ILE A 87 8.00 -3.90 -5.87
C ILE A 87 8.29 -2.40 -5.93
N ASP A 88 7.28 -1.56 -5.70
CA ASP A 88 7.43 -0.11 -5.75
C ASP A 88 8.37 0.42 -4.67
N ALA A 89 8.28 -0.09 -3.43
CA ALA A 89 9.21 0.26 -2.36
C ALA A 89 10.67 -0.04 -2.74
N ILE A 90 10.93 -1.18 -3.40
CA ILE A 90 12.27 -1.54 -3.90
C ILE A 90 12.71 -0.60 -5.02
N VAL A 91 11.82 -0.33 -5.99
CA VAL A 91 12.13 0.55 -7.13
C VAL A 91 12.48 1.96 -6.66
N LEU A 92 11.67 2.53 -5.76
CA LEU A 92 11.92 3.85 -5.16
C LEU A 92 13.25 3.88 -4.40
N ALA A 93 13.53 2.88 -3.56
CA ALA A 93 14.78 2.79 -2.81
C ALA A 93 16.00 2.70 -3.74
N ALA A 94 15.94 1.85 -4.78
CA ALA A 94 17.02 1.67 -5.74
C ALA A 94 17.27 2.91 -6.61
N LYS A 95 16.21 3.64 -6.96
CA LYS A 95 16.28 4.87 -7.75
C LYS A 95 16.78 6.07 -6.93
N LEU A 96 16.35 6.16 -5.67
CA LEU A 96 16.74 7.26 -4.80
C LEU A 96 18.19 7.12 -4.34
N ARG A 97 18.66 5.92 -3.98
CA ARG A 97 20.03 5.66 -3.45
C ARG A 97 20.37 6.34 -2.11
N ALA A 98 19.35 6.73 -1.34
CA ALA A 98 19.47 7.35 -0.01
C ALA A 98 20.54 8.47 0.12
N PRO A 99 20.50 9.53 -0.71
CA PRO A 99 21.46 10.61 -0.63
C PRO A 99 21.07 11.63 0.44
N ASN A 100 22.04 12.45 0.83
CA ASN A 100 21.77 13.61 1.68
C ASN A 100 21.12 14.72 0.84
N CYS A 101 19.80 14.91 0.96
CA CYS A 101 19.07 15.89 0.15
C CYS A 101 19.49 17.35 0.38
N SER A 102 20.15 17.70 1.51
CA SER A 102 20.66 19.07 1.73
C SER A 102 22.00 19.34 1.08
N ASN A 103 22.68 18.31 0.55
CA ASN A 103 23.97 18.45 -0.12
C ASN A 103 24.03 17.43 -1.26
N ILE A 104 23.23 17.69 -2.31
CA ILE A 104 23.18 16.88 -3.50
C ILE A 104 24.47 17.10 -4.28
N ASP A 105 25.39 16.12 -4.27
CA ASP A 105 26.60 16.15 -5.08
C ASP A 105 26.30 15.63 -6.49
N PRO A 106 26.33 16.50 -7.53
CA PRO A 106 26.01 16.11 -8.90
C PRO A 106 26.99 15.10 -9.51
N PHE A 107 28.22 15.03 -9.00
CA PHE A 107 29.24 14.10 -9.51
C PHE A 107 29.07 12.68 -8.96
N SER A 108 28.42 12.54 -7.81
CA SER A 108 28.15 11.24 -7.18
C SER A 108 26.89 10.55 -7.72
N LEU A 109 26.01 11.29 -8.42
CA LEU A 109 24.70 10.84 -8.85
C LEU A 109 24.62 10.72 -10.38
N PRO A 110 23.96 9.67 -10.91
CA PRO A 110 23.80 9.54 -12.36
C PRO A 110 22.90 10.65 -12.91
N ALA A 111 23.14 11.07 -14.15
CA ALA A 111 22.32 12.09 -14.82
C ALA A 111 20.82 11.73 -14.91
N SER A 112 20.47 10.44 -14.79
CA SER A 112 19.09 9.92 -14.77
C SER A 112 18.50 9.74 -13.37
N TRP A 113 19.10 10.36 -12.35
CA TRP A 113 18.66 10.24 -10.96
C TRP A 113 17.26 10.86 -10.73
N VAL A 114 16.49 10.21 -9.87
CA VAL A 114 15.05 10.49 -9.68
C VAL A 114 14.76 11.84 -9.02
N GLY A 115 15.73 12.38 -8.27
CA GLY A 115 15.63 13.67 -7.60
C GLY A 115 15.84 14.87 -8.53
N TYR A 116 16.31 14.66 -9.76
CA TYR A 116 16.43 15.73 -10.76
C TYR A 116 15.13 15.96 -11.54
N GLY A 117 14.98 17.19 -12.05
CA GLY A 117 13.85 17.58 -12.90
C GLY A 117 12.79 18.38 -12.15
N SER A 118 13.21 19.32 -11.32
CA SER A 118 12.36 20.34 -10.70
C SER A 118 13.15 21.64 -10.51
N ASP A 119 12.44 22.75 -10.31
CA ASP A 119 13.06 24.03 -9.95
C ASP A 119 13.82 23.94 -8.60
N ASP A 120 13.34 23.08 -7.71
CA ASP A 120 13.96 22.77 -6.43
C ASP A 120 14.18 21.25 -6.28
N ASN A 121 15.40 20.82 -6.64
CA ASN A 121 15.80 19.42 -6.55
C ASN A 121 15.94 18.92 -5.09
N GLU A 122 16.20 19.83 -4.14
CA GLU A 122 16.26 19.47 -2.71
C GLU A 122 14.86 19.12 -2.19
N LYS A 123 13.87 19.96 -2.49
CA LYS A 123 12.47 19.68 -2.16
C LYS A 123 12.01 18.34 -2.76
N ARG A 124 12.24 18.14 -4.06
CA ARG A 124 11.90 16.89 -4.75
C ARG A 124 12.58 15.66 -4.14
N CYS A 125 13.86 15.76 -3.78
CA CYS A 125 14.59 14.69 -3.11
C CYS A 125 13.94 14.31 -1.77
N ARG A 126 13.60 15.30 -0.94
CA ARG A 126 12.95 15.08 0.37
C ARG A 126 11.57 14.44 0.21
N GLU A 127 10.79 14.86 -0.80
CA GLU A 127 9.48 14.28 -1.08
C GLU A 127 9.57 12.81 -1.52
N ILE A 128 10.52 12.47 -2.38
CA ILE A 128 10.73 11.08 -2.83
C ILE A 128 11.29 10.22 -1.68
N GLN A 129 12.16 10.77 -0.83
CA GLN A 129 12.67 10.09 0.36
C GLN A 129 11.55 9.76 1.35
N ALA A 130 10.71 10.74 1.67
CA ALA A 130 9.54 10.54 2.51
C ALA A 130 8.57 9.52 1.89
N SER A 131 8.32 9.62 0.58
CA SER A 131 7.46 8.67 -0.14
C SER A 131 8.01 7.24 -0.10
N THR A 132 9.33 7.06 -0.19
CA THR A 132 9.99 5.75 -0.07
C THR A 132 9.71 5.15 1.32
N ALA A 133 9.86 5.94 2.39
CA ALA A 133 9.60 5.48 3.75
C ALA A 133 8.11 5.12 3.96
N PHE A 134 7.19 5.96 3.47
CA PHE A 134 5.76 5.68 3.54
C PHE A 134 5.37 4.45 2.74
N MET A 135 6.02 4.20 1.59
CA MET A 135 5.79 2.98 0.80
C MET A 135 6.18 1.71 1.58
N TRP A 136 7.29 1.75 2.31
CA TRP A 136 7.68 0.64 3.20
C TRP A 136 6.68 0.42 4.33
N PHE A 137 6.13 1.48 4.93
CA PHE A 137 5.08 1.35 5.94
C PHE A 137 3.77 0.80 5.35
N LEU A 138 3.39 1.23 4.15
CA LEU A 138 2.23 0.71 3.42
C LEU A 138 2.41 -0.77 3.07
N PHE A 139 3.61 -1.18 2.64
CA PHE A 139 3.94 -2.58 2.43
C PHE A 139 3.82 -3.37 3.74
N ALA A 140 4.40 -2.88 4.85
CA ALA A 140 4.33 -3.57 6.13
C ALA A 140 2.88 -3.74 6.61
N SER A 141 2.04 -2.70 6.51
CA SER A 141 0.64 -2.78 6.92
C SER A 141 -0.17 -3.70 6.01
N SER A 142 0.02 -3.63 4.68
CA SER A 142 -0.65 -4.54 3.73
C SER A 142 -0.21 -6.00 3.89
N ALA A 143 1.07 -6.26 4.16
CA ALA A 143 1.57 -7.60 4.44
C ALA A 143 0.94 -8.20 5.70
N VAL A 144 0.82 -7.42 6.77
CA VAL A 144 0.13 -7.88 8.00
C VAL A 144 -1.34 -8.16 7.72
N VAL A 145 -2.04 -7.30 6.97
CA VAL A 145 -3.43 -7.53 6.55
C VAL A 145 -3.55 -8.83 5.73
N LEU A 146 -2.65 -9.06 4.77
CA LEU A 146 -2.61 -10.28 3.98
C LEU A 146 -2.43 -11.53 4.85
N LEU A 147 -1.56 -11.48 5.87
CA LEU A 147 -1.36 -12.59 6.79
C LEU A 147 -2.64 -12.92 7.57
N PHE A 148 -3.44 -11.91 7.95
CA PHE A 148 -4.74 -12.14 8.57
C PHE A 148 -5.73 -12.73 7.56
N SER A 149 -5.84 -12.15 6.36
CA SER A 149 -6.70 -12.67 5.28
C SER A 149 -6.37 -14.12 4.92
N ALA A 150 -5.09 -14.49 4.88
CA ALA A 150 -4.64 -15.86 4.60
C ALA A 150 -4.96 -16.83 5.76
N LYS A 151 -4.85 -16.38 7.01
CA LYS A 151 -5.24 -17.18 8.19
C LYS A 151 -6.75 -17.43 8.19
N ASP A 152 -7.56 -16.42 7.89
CA ASP A 152 -9.01 -16.55 7.82
C ASP A 152 -9.43 -17.48 6.68
N ALA A 153 -8.79 -17.37 5.50
CA ALA A 153 -9.02 -18.28 4.39
C ALA A 153 -8.67 -19.75 4.73
N ARG A 154 -7.58 -19.97 5.47
CA ARG A 154 -7.13 -21.31 5.88
C ARG A 154 -8.00 -21.90 7.00
N GLY A 155 -8.48 -21.07 7.92
CA GLY A 155 -9.43 -21.46 8.96
C GLY A 155 -10.79 -21.88 8.38
N GLY A 156 -11.24 -21.20 7.31
CA GLY A 156 -12.46 -21.58 6.58
C GLY A 156 -12.34 -22.88 5.77
N LEU A 157 -11.13 -23.32 5.43
CA LEU A 157 -10.87 -24.55 4.67
C LEU A 157 -10.59 -25.79 5.54
N GLY A 158 -10.42 -25.62 6.87
CA GLY A 158 -9.88 -26.68 7.75
C GLY A 158 -10.58 -26.90 9.09
N GLY A 159 -11.63 -26.16 9.46
CA GLY A 159 -12.29 -26.44 10.73
C GLY A 159 -13.49 -25.56 11.07
N SER A 160 -14.61 -26.22 11.30
CA SER A 160 -15.83 -25.71 11.91
C SER A 160 -16.65 -24.77 11.02
N THR A 161 -17.62 -25.39 10.34
CA THR A 161 -19.02 -25.03 10.54
C THR A 161 -19.21 -24.26 11.86
N ARG A 162 -19.28 -22.93 11.80
CA ARG A 162 -20.16 -22.21 12.72
C ARG A 162 -21.55 -22.63 12.30
N SER A 163 -22.03 -23.77 12.80
CA SER A 163 -22.87 -23.77 14.00
C SER A 163 -23.92 -22.67 13.83
N GLY A 164 -24.73 -22.81 12.79
CA GLY A 164 -26.13 -22.45 12.91
C GLY A 164 -26.60 -23.12 14.19
N ARG A 165 -26.76 -22.33 15.24
CA ARG A 165 -27.36 -22.75 16.49
C ARG A 165 -28.75 -23.23 16.09
N PRO A 166 -29.06 -24.54 16.08
CA PRO A 166 -30.42 -24.96 15.83
C PRO A 166 -31.21 -24.50 17.04
N ASN A 167 -32.12 -23.55 16.86
CA ASN A 167 -33.18 -23.33 17.82
C ASN A 167 -34.15 -24.51 17.67
N MET A 168 -33.79 -25.67 18.23
CA MET A 168 -34.66 -26.85 18.27
C MET A 168 -34.82 -27.27 19.73
N SER A 169 -35.69 -26.58 20.44
CA SER A 169 -36.55 -27.27 21.40
C SER A 169 -37.72 -27.86 20.62
N GLN A 170 -37.46 -28.91 19.84
CA GLN A 170 -38.52 -29.88 19.54
C GLN A 170 -38.75 -30.67 20.83
N VAL A 171 -39.67 -30.18 21.65
CA VAL A 171 -40.30 -30.98 22.69
C VAL A 171 -41.52 -31.63 22.06
N GLY A 172 -41.40 -32.93 21.80
CA GLY A 172 -42.51 -33.81 21.49
C GLY A 172 -42.35 -35.09 22.29
N VAL A 173 -42.98 -35.14 23.48
CA VAL A 173 -44.01 -36.09 23.94
C VAL A 173 -44.48 -35.66 25.33
#